data_AF-A0A1M6AR91-F1
#
_entry.id   AF-A0A1M6AR91-F1
#
_cell.length_a   1.000
_cell.length_b   1.000
_cell.length_c   1.000
_cell.angle_alpha   90.00
_cell.angle_beta   90.00
_cell.angle_gamma   90.00
#
_symmetry.space_group_name_H-M   'P 1'
#
loop_
_entity.id
_entity.type
_entity.pdbx_description
1 polymer ?
#
loop_
_entity_poly.entity_id
_entity_poly.type
_entity_poly.pdbx_seq_one_letter_code
_entity_poly.pdbx_strand_id
1 'polypeptide(L)'
;MNTMKQSRKNLKASLVIFLNTGTLIFGIIFLMMGFAMLFTVPEFGCFEMAFSMLFFVKYAKTCQAIDYIQEYGPLMVNHPEYSTWDYCKGVHRDREVVIKQINAMAKRKMIFGAFDVSCNYFRFDEDFDLRSLMVKKGWTSALF
;
A
#
# COMPACT_ATOMS: atom_id res chain seq x y z
N MET A 1 -26.96 1.87 11.47
CA MET A 1 -26.04 0.96 12.22
C MET A 1 -24.70 0.70 11.49
N ASN A 2 -24.29 1.48 10.48
CA ASN A 2 -23.16 1.14 9.59
C ASN A 2 -21.89 2.03 9.71
N THR A 3 -21.93 3.18 10.39
CA THR A 3 -20.78 4.10 10.49
C THR A 3 -19.59 3.50 11.28
N MET A 4 -19.86 2.69 12.31
CA MET A 4 -18.80 2.05 13.11
C MET A 4 -18.01 0.99 12.34
N LYS A 5 -18.64 0.26 11.40
CA LYS A 5 -17.94 -0.76 10.59
C LYS A 5 -17.08 -0.10 9.51
N GLN A 6 -17.63 0.92 8.83
CA GLN A 6 -16.94 1.70 7.82
C GLN A 6 -15.64 2.34 8.34
N SER A 7 -15.66 2.78 9.60
CA SER A 7 -14.49 3.30 10.31
C SER A 7 -13.33 2.30 10.42
N ARG A 8 -13.60 0.99 10.61
CA ARG A 8 -12.55 0.02 10.95
C ARG A 8 -11.62 -0.31 9.78
N LYS A 9 -12.13 -0.47 8.55
CA LYS A 9 -11.28 -0.77 7.38
C LYS A 9 -10.46 0.44 6.95
N ASN A 10 -11.07 1.62 6.96
CA ASN A 10 -10.35 2.88 6.72
C ASN A 10 -9.27 3.13 7.79
N LEU A 11 -9.57 2.85 9.07
CA LEU A 11 -8.59 2.91 10.15
C LEU A 11 -7.44 1.92 9.93
N LYS A 12 -7.73 0.67 9.52
CA LYS A 12 -6.70 -0.33 9.19
C LYS A 12 -5.78 0.13 8.05
N ALA A 13 -6.34 0.62 6.95
CA ALA A 13 -5.54 1.17 5.85
C ALA A 13 -4.66 2.35 6.33
N SER A 14 -5.26 3.27 7.10
CA SER A 14 -4.54 4.42 7.67
C SER A 14 -3.40 4.01 8.60
N LEU A 15 -3.63 2.97 9.43
CA LEU A 15 -2.64 2.37 10.32
C LEU A 15 -1.51 1.69 9.56
N VAL A 16 -1.80 0.93 8.49
CA VAL A 16 -0.75 0.30 7.66
C VAL A 16 0.16 1.37 7.07
N ILE A 17 -0.41 2.45 6.55
CA ILE A 17 0.37 3.58 5.99
C ILE A 17 1.20 4.25 7.09
N PHE A 18 0.64 4.48 8.27
CA PHE A 18 1.34 5.12 9.39
C PHE A 18 2.46 4.24 9.97
N LEU A 19 2.19 2.95 10.18
CA LEU A 19 3.17 1.99 10.69
C LEU A 19 4.29 1.69 9.69
N ASN A 20 4.13 2.06 8.42
CA ASN A 20 5.20 1.97 7.44
C ASN A 20 6.39 2.86 7.82
N THR A 21 6.12 4.10 8.28
CA THR A 21 7.18 4.99 8.79
C THR A 21 7.89 4.37 9.98
N GLY A 22 7.16 3.71 10.89
CA GLY A 22 7.76 2.94 11.97
C GLY A 22 8.66 1.80 11.47
N THR A 23 8.25 1.10 10.41
CA THR A 23 9.04 0.02 9.79
C THR A 23 10.39 0.54 9.28
N LEU A 24 10.44 1.74 8.71
CA LEU A 24 11.70 2.39 8.29
C LEU A 24 12.58 2.70 9.50
N ILE A 25 12.03 3.33 10.54
CA ILE A 25 12.76 3.70 11.75
C ILE A 25 13.36 2.45 12.41
N PHE A 26 12.57 1.38 12.57
CA PHE A 26 13.07 0.11 13.08
C PHE A 26 14.17 -0.47 12.19
N GLY A 27 14.00 -0.45 10.87
CA GLY A 27 15.04 -0.89 9.92
C GLY A 27 16.36 -0.14 10.10
N ILE A 28 16.32 1.18 10.30
CA ILE A 28 17.51 2.01 10.56
C ILE A 28 18.15 1.67 11.90
N ILE A 29 17.36 1.51 12.97
CA ILE A 29 17.88 1.14 14.30
C ILE A 29 18.60 -0.21 14.24
N PHE A 30 17.98 -1.23 13.64
CA PHE A 30 18.60 -2.55 13.48
C PHE A 30 19.84 -2.49 12.59
N LEU A 31 19.85 -1.65 11.55
CA LEU A 31 21.03 -1.45 10.72
C LEU A 31 22.19 -0.84 11.50
N MET A 32 21.92 0.17 12.35
CA MET A 32 22.93 0.80 13.20
C MET A 32 23.47 -0.17 14.27
N MET A 33 22.58 -0.97 14.88
CA MET A 33 22.97 -2.01 15.84
C MET A 33 23.85 -3.07 15.16
N GLY A 34 23.44 -3.59 14.01
CA GLY A 34 24.21 -4.57 13.25
C GLY A 34 25.58 -4.04 12.83
N PHE A 35 25.65 -2.75 12.42
CA PHE A 35 26.92 -2.10 12.12
C PHE A 35 27.83 -1.98 13.35
N ALA A 36 27.30 -1.64 14.52
CA ALA A 36 28.08 -1.61 15.76
C ALA A 36 28.56 -3.02 16.17
N MET A 37 27.72 -4.04 15.97
CA MET A 37 28.07 -5.44 16.23
C MET A 37 29.15 -5.97 15.30
N LEU A 38 29.29 -5.46 14.08
CA LEU A 38 30.38 -5.86 13.18
C LEU A 38 31.78 -5.65 13.78
N PHE A 39 31.95 -4.63 14.63
CA PHE A 39 33.25 -4.33 15.26
C PHE A 39 33.50 -5.11 16.56
N THR A 40 32.48 -5.73 17.13
CA THR A 40 32.58 -6.43 18.43
C THR A 40 32.38 -7.93 18.28
N VAL A 41 31.34 -8.36 17.56
CA VAL A 41 31.03 -9.76 17.27
C VAL A 41 30.53 -9.89 15.82
N PRO A 42 31.44 -10.03 14.83
CA PRO A 42 31.12 -9.93 13.41
C PRO A 42 30.04 -10.89 12.91
N GLU A 43 30.01 -12.11 13.46
CA GLU A 43 29.06 -13.17 13.10
C GLU A 43 27.60 -12.75 13.35
N PHE A 44 27.34 -12.07 14.47
CA PHE A 44 26.01 -11.55 14.79
C PHE A 44 25.71 -10.25 14.04
N GLY A 45 26.71 -9.40 13.79
CA GLY A 45 26.55 -8.16 13.01
C GLY A 45 26.07 -8.41 11.57
N CYS A 46 26.66 -9.39 10.89
CA CYS A 46 26.21 -9.80 9.55
C CYS A 46 24.75 -10.28 9.53
N PHE A 47 24.34 -11.04 10.55
CA PHE A 47 22.97 -11.53 10.68
C PHE A 47 21.98 -10.37 10.92
N GLU A 48 22.29 -9.46 11.83
CA GLU A 48 21.43 -8.28 12.09
C GLU A 48 21.31 -7.37 10.87
N MET A 49 22.39 -7.16 10.12
CA MET A 49 22.34 -6.41 8.86
C MET A 49 21.44 -7.09 7.83
N ALA A 50 21.56 -8.40 7.63
CA ALA A 50 20.68 -9.15 6.74
C ALA A 50 19.20 -9.10 7.20
N PHE A 51 18.96 -9.14 8.52
CA PHE A 51 17.63 -8.99 9.10
C PHE A 51 17.05 -7.58 8.87
N SER A 52 17.88 -6.54 8.99
CA SER A 52 17.48 -5.15 8.74
C SER A 52 16.98 -4.94 7.29
N MET A 53 17.55 -5.65 6.32
CA MET A 53 17.11 -5.62 4.92
C MET A 53 15.65 -6.05 4.75
N LEU A 54 15.13 -6.95 5.59
CA LEU A 54 13.72 -7.35 5.53
C LEU A 54 12.79 -6.17 5.84
N PHE A 55 13.18 -5.27 6.74
CA PHE A 55 12.41 -4.06 7.05
C PHE A 55 12.43 -3.08 5.88
N PHE A 56 13.59 -2.87 5.25
CA PHE A 56 13.69 -2.02 4.06
C PHE A 56 12.89 -2.57 2.88
N VAL A 57 12.93 -3.89 2.62
CA VAL A 57 12.12 -4.53 1.58
C VAL A 57 10.63 -4.39 1.90
N LYS A 58 10.23 -4.57 3.15
CA LYS A 58 8.83 -4.39 3.58
C LYS A 58 8.39 -2.94 3.41
N TYR A 59 9.25 -1.98 3.76
CA TYR A 59 9.01 -0.55 3.61
C TYR A 59 8.85 -0.16 2.14
N ALA A 60 9.83 -0.52 1.29
CA ALA A 60 9.84 -0.20 -0.13
C ALA A 60 8.59 -0.72 -0.86
N LYS A 61 8.20 -1.97 -0.61
CA LYS A 61 6.98 -2.53 -1.22
C LYS A 61 5.69 -1.87 -0.72
N THR A 62 5.71 -1.26 0.46
CA THR A 62 4.57 -0.50 1.00
C THR A 62 4.51 0.90 0.39
N CYS A 63 5.66 1.57 0.22
CA CYS A 63 5.75 2.81 -0.56
C CYS A 63 5.24 2.62 -1.99
N GLN A 64 5.70 1.56 -2.66
CA GLN A 64 5.25 1.23 -4.01
C GLN A 64 3.72 1.05 -4.10
N ALA A 65 3.10 0.45 -3.08
CA ALA A 65 1.64 0.31 -3.03
C ALA A 65 0.94 1.64 -2.74
N ILE A 66 1.56 2.57 -2.01
CA ILE A 66 1.06 3.94 -1.82
C ILE A 66 1.12 4.70 -3.13
N ASP A 67 2.20 4.59 -3.90
CA ASP A 67 2.35 5.24 -5.20
C ASP A 67 1.24 4.78 -6.15
N TYR A 68 0.92 3.48 -6.16
CA TYR A 68 -0.22 2.96 -6.91
C TYR A 68 -1.55 3.55 -6.45
N ILE A 69 -1.77 3.76 -5.14
CA ILE A 69 -3.00 4.42 -4.67
C ILE A 69 -3.07 5.86 -5.13
N GLN A 70 -1.95 6.58 -5.16
CA GLN A 70 -1.91 7.96 -5.64
C GLN A 70 -2.19 8.04 -7.15
N GLU A 71 -1.73 7.04 -7.91
CA GLU A 71 -1.93 6.96 -9.35
C GLU A 71 -3.35 6.49 -9.74
N TYR A 72 -3.83 5.40 -9.14
CA TYR A 72 -5.13 4.79 -9.47
C TYR A 72 -6.29 5.32 -8.64
N GLY A 73 -6.04 5.80 -7.43
CA GLY A 73 -7.05 6.21 -6.46
C GLY A 73 -8.02 7.28 -6.98
N PRO A 74 -7.55 8.36 -7.64
CA PRO A 74 -8.44 9.37 -8.21
C PRO A 74 -9.41 8.77 -9.24
N LEU A 75 -8.91 7.92 -10.13
CA LEU A 75 -9.72 7.23 -11.14
C LEU A 75 -10.73 6.28 -10.49
N MET A 76 -10.30 5.48 -9.52
CA MET A 76 -11.17 4.53 -8.79
C MET A 76 -12.28 5.21 -7.99
N VAL A 77 -12.05 6.44 -7.55
CA VAL A 77 -12.97 7.21 -6.70
C VAL A 77 -13.92 8.08 -7.53
N ASN A 78 -13.48 8.58 -8.69
CA ASN A 78 -14.29 9.40 -9.59
C ASN A 78 -15.07 8.56 -10.60
N HIS A 79 -14.55 7.38 -10.95
CA HIS A 79 -15.16 6.44 -11.88
C HIS A 79 -15.23 5.03 -11.28
N PRO A 80 -16.06 4.82 -10.23
CA PRO A 80 -16.22 3.51 -9.61
C PRO A 80 -16.75 2.43 -10.59
N GLU A 81 -17.37 2.85 -11.70
CA GLU A 81 -17.84 2.00 -12.79
C GLU A 81 -16.72 1.51 -13.73
N TYR A 82 -15.50 2.06 -13.63
CA TYR A 82 -14.41 1.71 -14.54
C TYR A 82 -13.95 0.27 -14.35
N SER A 83 -13.88 -0.42 -15.49
CA SER A 83 -13.27 -1.73 -15.58
C SER A 83 -11.74 -1.61 -15.52
N THR A 84 -11.08 -2.74 -15.31
CA THR A 84 -9.61 -2.80 -15.41
C THR A 84 -9.09 -2.29 -16.75
N TRP A 85 -9.85 -2.45 -17.84
CA TRP A 85 -9.48 -1.94 -19.15
C TRP A 85 -9.47 -0.41 -19.22
N ASP A 86 -10.37 0.26 -18.51
CA ASP A 86 -10.46 1.72 -18.50
C ASP A 86 -9.29 2.31 -17.71
N TYR A 87 -8.90 1.67 -16.60
CA TYR A 87 -7.67 2.02 -15.89
C TYR A 87 -6.42 1.82 -16.75
N CYS A 88 -6.38 0.77 -17.59
CA CYS A 88 -5.26 0.56 -18.51
C CYS A 88 -5.11 1.70 -19.50
N LYS A 89 -6.23 2.18 -20.06
CA LYS A 89 -6.26 3.32 -20.97
C LYS A 89 -5.85 4.61 -20.28
N GLY A 90 -6.39 4.88 -19.09
CA GLY A 90 -6.10 6.10 -18.34
C GLY A 90 -4.65 6.22 -17.86
N VAL A 91 -3.98 5.09 -17.64
CA VAL A 91 -2.63 5.03 -17.07
C VAL A 91 -1.58 4.53 -18.08
N HIS A 92 -1.99 4.23 -19.32
CA HIS A 92 -1.13 3.70 -20.39
C HIS A 92 -0.29 2.49 -19.97
N ARG A 93 -0.90 1.52 -19.28
CA ARG A 93 -0.23 0.29 -18.81
C ARG A 93 -0.99 -0.96 -19.22
N ASP A 94 -0.24 -2.06 -19.33
CA ASP A 94 -0.80 -3.37 -19.60
C ASP A 94 -1.76 -3.82 -18.50
N ARG A 95 -2.79 -4.55 -18.92
CA ARG A 95 -3.85 -5.02 -18.02
C ARG A 95 -3.35 -5.92 -16.91
N GLU A 96 -2.43 -6.82 -17.21
CA GLU A 96 -1.83 -7.69 -16.21
C GLU A 96 -1.06 -6.89 -15.15
N VAL A 97 -0.41 -5.80 -15.56
CA VAL A 97 0.32 -4.90 -14.66
C VAL A 97 -0.65 -4.19 -13.74
N VAL A 98 -1.74 -3.60 -14.28
CA VAL A 98 -2.77 -2.92 -13.49
C VAL A 98 -3.41 -3.87 -12.47
N ILE A 99 -3.81 -5.08 -12.90
CA ILE A 99 -4.38 -6.09 -12.01
C ILE A 99 -3.39 -6.47 -10.90
N LYS A 100 -2.12 -6.70 -11.26
CA LYS A 100 -1.06 -7.04 -10.30
C LYS A 100 -0.84 -5.92 -9.27
N GLN A 101 -0.89 -4.66 -9.70
CA GLN A 101 -0.70 -3.50 -8.84
C GLN A 101 -1.88 -3.31 -7.89
N ILE A 102 -3.12 -3.44 -8.39
CA ILE A 102 -4.32 -3.42 -7.54
C ILE A 102 -4.32 -4.56 -6.52
N ASN A 103 -3.96 -5.77 -6.95
CA ASN A 103 -3.79 -6.91 -6.04
C ASN A 103 -2.68 -6.67 -4.99
N ALA A 104 -1.60 -5.98 -5.36
CA ALA A 104 -0.55 -5.62 -4.41
C ALA A 104 -1.06 -4.65 -3.33
N MET A 105 -1.88 -3.66 -3.71
CA MET A 105 -2.55 -2.75 -2.77
C MET A 105 -3.50 -3.50 -1.82
N ALA A 106 -4.31 -4.42 -2.36
CA ALA A 106 -5.26 -5.22 -1.59
C ALA A 106 -4.56 -6.19 -0.62
N LYS A 107 -3.52 -6.89 -1.08
CA LYS A 107 -2.72 -7.82 -0.25
C LYS A 107 -2.08 -7.11 0.94
N ARG A 108 -1.71 -5.83 0.78
CA ARG A 108 -1.17 -5.00 1.87
C ARG A 108 -2.23 -4.36 2.76
N LYS A 109 -3.52 -4.66 2.54
CA LYS A 109 -4.65 -4.11 3.30
C LYS A 109 -4.72 -2.58 3.24
N MET A 110 -4.30 -2.00 2.10
CA MET A 110 -4.43 -0.56 1.87
C MET A 110 -5.74 -0.21 1.16
N ILE A 111 -6.21 -1.12 0.31
CA ILE A 111 -7.57 -1.12 -0.24
C ILE A 111 -8.26 -2.41 0.17
N PHE A 112 -9.58 -2.37 0.28
CA PHE A 112 -10.41 -3.52 0.64
C PHE A 112 -11.50 -3.70 -0.41
N GLY A 113 -11.56 -4.89 -0.96
CA GLY A 113 -12.41 -5.22 -2.10
C GLY A 113 -11.97 -6.52 -2.74
N ALA A 114 -12.71 -6.93 -3.77
CA ALA A 114 -12.42 -8.11 -4.56
C ALA A 114 -12.46 -7.79 -6.05
N PHE A 115 -11.62 -8.49 -6.81
CA PHE A 115 -11.78 -8.54 -8.26
C PHE A 115 -12.94 -9.44 -8.61
N ASP A 116 -13.90 -8.90 -9.34
CA ASP A 116 -14.90 -9.70 -10.00
C ASP A 116 -14.36 -10.10 -11.39
N VAL A 117 -14.01 -11.38 -11.50
CA VAL A 117 -13.44 -11.96 -12.72
C VAL A 117 -14.44 -11.95 -13.87
N SER A 118 -15.74 -11.92 -13.56
CA SER A 118 -16.79 -12.00 -14.59
C SER A 118 -16.99 -10.67 -15.33
N CYS A 119 -16.88 -9.53 -14.66
CA CYS A 119 -17.01 -8.21 -15.32
C CYS A 119 -15.71 -7.38 -15.30
N ASN A 120 -14.56 -7.99 -14.96
CA ASN A 120 -13.24 -7.38 -15.03
C ASN A 120 -13.09 -6.05 -14.26
N TYR A 121 -13.82 -5.89 -13.16
CA TYR A 121 -13.82 -4.70 -12.32
C TYR A 121 -13.34 -5.02 -10.90
N PHE A 122 -12.77 -4.01 -10.24
CA PHE A 122 -12.42 -4.11 -8.82
C PHE A 122 -13.57 -3.51 -8.01
N ARG A 123 -14.24 -4.33 -7.20
CA ARG A 123 -15.33 -3.87 -6.34
C ARG A 123 -14.81 -3.61 -4.94
N PHE A 124 -14.94 -2.37 -4.45
CA PHE A 124 -14.64 -2.05 -3.06
C PHE A 124 -15.67 -2.70 -2.13
N ASP A 125 -15.20 -3.07 -0.93
CA ASP A 125 -16.11 -3.51 0.13
C ASP A 125 -17.00 -2.34 0.59
N GLU A 126 -18.27 -2.61 0.91
CA GLU A 126 -19.26 -1.57 1.29
C GLU A 126 -18.85 -0.76 2.53
N ASP A 127 -17.99 -1.32 3.38
CA ASP A 127 -17.45 -0.71 4.59
C ASP A 127 -16.05 -0.12 4.40
N PHE A 128 -15.61 0.11 3.16
CA PHE A 128 -14.37 0.81 2.85
C PHE A 128 -14.64 2.03 1.97
N ASP A 129 -14.05 3.16 2.34
CA ASP A 129 -14.14 4.41 1.56
C ASP A 129 -12.74 4.95 1.25
N LEU A 130 -12.32 4.74 -0.01
CA LEU A 130 -11.04 5.20 -0.52
C LEU A 130 -10.95 6.73 -0.57
N ARG A 131 -12.06 7.43 -0.85
CA ARG A 131 -12.10 8.90 -0.93
C ARG A 131 -11.72 9.52 0.41
N SER A 132 -12.33 9.04 1.49
CA SER A 132 -11.98 9.48 2.85
C SER A 132 -10.51 9.20 3.22
N LEU A 133 -9.96 8.06 2.78
CA LEU A 133 -8.55 7.72 3.03
C LEU A 133 -7.61 8.69 2.30
N MET A 134 -7.89 8.98 1.02
CA MET A 134 -7.09 9.89 0.20
C MET A 134 -7.11 11.32 0.75
N VAL A 135 -8.29 11.84 1.13
CA VAL A 135 -8.42 13.18 1.73
C VAL A 135 -7.59 13.26 3.01
N LYS A 136 -7.71 12.28 3.90
CA LYS A 136 -6.97 12.24 5.17
C LYS A 136 -5.45 12.22 4.99
N LYS A 137 -4.98 11.68 3.87
CA LYS A 137 -3.55 11.58 3.53
C LYS A 137 -3.06 12.71 2.62
N GLY A 138 -3.94 13.61 2.18
CA GLY A 138 -3.59 14.70 1.27
C GLY A 138 -3.30 14.24 -0.16
N TRP A 139 -3.82 13.09 -0.58
CA TRP A 139 -3.59 12.51 -1.91
C TRP A 139 -4.61 12.96 -2.96
N THR A 140 -5.53 13.85 -2.60
CA THR A 140 -6.57 14.39 -3.47
C THR A 140 -6.11 15.49 -4.44
N SER A 141 -4.85 15.92 -4.36
CA SER A 141 -4.36 17.11 -5.07
C SER A 141 -3.59 16.84 -6.37
N ALA A 142 -3.65 15.64 -6.95
CA ALA A 142 -3.05 15.38 -8.25
C ALA A 142 -3.98 14.53 -9.11
N LEU A 143 -4.15 14.96 -10.37
CA LEU A 143 -4.95 14.36 -11.45
C LEU A 143 -6.42 14.83 -11.50
N PHE A 144 -6.58 16.12 -11.83
CA PHE A 144 -7.42 16.49 -12.98
C PHE A 144 -6.69 16.07 -14.26
#